data_AF-A0A7L2C050-F1
#
_entry.id   AF-A0A7L2C050-F1
#
_cell.length_a   1.000
_cell.length_b   1.000
_cell.length_c   1.000
_cell.angle_alpha   90.00
_cell.angle_beta   90.00
_cell.angle_gamma   90.00
#
_symmetry.space_group_name_H-M   'P 1'
#
loop_
_entity.id
_entity.type
_entity.pdbx_description
1 polymer ?
#
loop_
_entity_poly.entity_id
_entity_poly.type
_entity_poly.pdbx_seq_one_letter_code
_entity_poly.pdbx_strand_id
1 'polypeptide(L)'
;MEFSSRARQKHTRLAGDRREQYPHSLQFYLEPPTENISLVEFESFAVDRLKLLKVVENLGVSHVRSSDAYKTKLEAELRKLKFPYRALAEGDYEARRKDHISHFILRLAYCQSEDLRRWFLQQEMDLFRYRFNQLTDSLMQKFLEHVHLSYEAIGEDLKNELANELSVSTPGFSLPKVKEQMFYKVGLADAVDLFRARRVFIKDGFAYVPFKEIDMIVLNHYRIKLSKALALTARSLPSIQSDERLQPLLNHLSHSYVGPDYSIQKNTGKISLEQIDALSVKSFPLCMRQLHRALRDSHHLRHGGRMQYGLFLKGIGLTLEQALEFWKKEFIRGKVDADK
;
A
#
# COMPACT_ATOMS: atom_id res chain seq x y z
N MET A 1 -54.15 -4.70 28.73
CA MET A 1 -52.72 -5.07 28.74
C MET A 1 -52.29 -5.24 27.30
N GLU A 2 -51.70 -4.19 26.74
CA GLU A 2 -51.39 -4.10 25.31
C GLU A 2 -49.92 -4.48 25.05
N PHE A 3 -49.72 -5.30 24.03
CA PHE A 3 -48.42 -5.76 23.55
C PHE A 3 -47.74 -4.64 22.74
N SER A 4 -46.59 -4.14 23.21
CA SER A 4 -45.77 -3.18 22.45
C SER A 4 -44.71 -3.90 21.62
N SER A 5 -44.80 -3.74 20.30
CA SER A 5 -43.85 -4.23 19.31
C SER A 5 -42.60 -3.34 19.27
N ARG A 6 -41.41 -3.97 19.23
CA ARG A 6 -40.12 -3.29 19.07
C ARG A 6 -40.06 -2.58 17.71
N ALA A 7 -40.21 -1.26 17.71
CA ALA A 7 -39.94 -0.43 16.56
C ALA A 7 -38.44 -0.48 16.20
N ARG A 8 -38.13 -0.97 14.99
CA ARG A 8 -36.83 -0.77 14.34
C ARG A 8 -36.59 0.74 14.22
N GLN A 9 -35.59 1.25 14.93
CA GLN A 9 -35.06 2.61 14.69
C GLN A 9 -34.59 2.69 13.23
N LYS A 10 -35.39 3.38 12.41
CA LYS A 10 -34.99 3.78 11.05
C LYS A 10 -33.88 4.82 11.21
N HIS A 11 -32.68 4.51 10.72
CA HIS A 11 -31.66 5.52 10.42
C HIS A 11 -32.29 6.63 9.59
N THR A 12 -32.35 7.83 10.15
CA THR A 12 -32.71 9.05 9.44
C THR A 12 -31.66 9.30 8.34
N ARG A 13 -32.10 9.10 7.10
CA ARG A 13 -31.29 9.36 5.90
C ARG A 13 -31.22 10.87 5.68
N LEU A 14 -30.10 11.49 6.06
CA LEU A 14 -29.66 12.78 5.51
C LEU A 14 -29.03 12.49 4.13
N ALA A 15 -29.88 12.43 3.10
CA ALA A 15 -29.54 11.92 1.76
C ALA A 15 -29.36 13.02 0.68
N GLY A 16 -29.14 14.28 1.07
CA GLY A 16 -28.76 15.36 0.16
C GLY A 16 -27.53 16.06 0.68
N ASP A 17 -26.34 15.63 0.24
CA ASP A 17 -25.07 16.41 0.12
C ASP A 17 -23.84 15.51 -0.06
N ARG A 18 -23.92 14.24 0.35
CA ARG A 18 -22.73 13.37 0.51
C ARG A 18 -21.93 13.15 -0.78
N ARG A 19 -22.55 13.20 -1.96
CA ARG A 19 -21.85 12.91 -3.23
C ARG A 19 -20.82 13.98 -3.62
N GLU A 20 -20.96 15.20 -3.13
CA GLU A 20 -20.05 16.30 -3.47
C GLU A 20 -18.71 16.23 -2.71
N GLN A 21 -18.68 15.58 -1.54
CA GLN A 21 -17.48 15.52 -0.71
C GLN A 21 -16.35 14.67 -1.33
N TYR A 22 -16.71 13.67 -2.15
CA TYR A 22 -15.74 12.80 -2.84
C TYR A 22 -16.03 12.69 -4.34
N PRO A 23 -15.76 13.76 -5.12
CA PRO A 23 -16.13 13.83 -6.54
C PRO A 23 -15.29 12.89 -7.41
N HIS A 24 -14.03 12.65 -7.01
CA HIS A 24 -13.06 11.87 -7.78
C HIS A 24 -12.49 10.68 -6.99
N SER A 25 -12.20 9.58 -7.69
CA SER A 25 -11.52 8.39 -7.14
C SER A 25 -10.02 8.61 -6.88
N LEU A 26 -9.43 9.64 -7.51
CA LEU A 26 -8.07 10.08 -7.30
C LEU A 26 -8.09 11.39 -6.51
N GLN A 27 -7.29 11.47 -5.44
CA GLN A 27 -7.26 12.61 -4.53
C GLN A 27 -5.82 12.87 -4.07
N PHE A 28 -5.53 14.13 -3.71
CA PHE A 28 -4.28 14.52 -3.06
C PHE A 28 -4.32 14.37 -1.53
N TYR A 29 -5.48 14.03 -0.97
CA TYR A 29 -5.70 13.87 0.47
C TYR A 29 -5.24 15.11 1.27
N LEU A 30 -5.72 16.29 0.85
CA LEU A 30 -5.33 17.58 1.42
C LEU A 30 -6.14 17.91 2.67
N GLU A 31 -7.45 17.76 2.60
CA GLU A 31 -8.38 18.10 3.67
C GLU A 31 -8.65 16.89 4.56
N PRO A 32 -8.48 16.98 5.89
CA PRO A 32 -8.81 15.89 6.80
C PRO A 32 -10.30 15.53 6.77
N PRO A 33 -10.67 14.25 6.88
CA PRO A 33 -12.07 13.86 7.01
C PRO A 33 -12.65 14.39 8.33
N THR A 34 -13.81 15.03 8.25
CA THR A 34 -14.56 15.59 9.41
C THR A 34 -15.63 14.65 9.95
N GLU A 35 -15.80 13.49 9.33
CA GLU A 35 -16.80 12.50 9.69
C GLU A 35 -16.37 11.68 10.92
N ASN A 36 -17.33 11.39 11.81
CA ASN A 36 -17.12 10.46 12.91
C ASN A 36 -17.35 9.02 12.46
N ILE A 37 -16.41 8.14 12.80
CA ILE A 37 -16.48 6.69 12.49
C ILE A 37 -16.42 5.86 13.76
N SER A 38 -16.94 4.64 13.70
CA SER A 38 -16.79 3.69 14.81
C SER A 38 -15.34 3.21 14.95
N LEU A 39 -14.94 2.77 16.14
CA LEU A 39 -13.59 2.21 16.36
C LEU A 39 -13.34 0.95 15.52
N VAL A 40 -14.37 0.15 15.29
CA VAL A 40 -14.31 -1.05 14.44
C VAL A 40 -14.06 -0.67 12.98
N GLU A 41 -14.73 0.36 12.48
CA GLU A 41 -14.45 0.89 11.13
C GLU A 41 -13.04 1.48 11.04
N PHE A 42 -12.60 2.22 12.07
CA PHE A 42 -11.26 2.80 12.13
C PHE A 42 -10.18 1.71 12.00
N GLU A 43 -10.27 0.65 12.80
CA GLU A 43 -9.34 -0.48 12.75
C GLU A 43 -9.41 -1.22 11.41
N SER A 44 -10.62 -1.52 10.94
CA SER A 44 -10.83 -2.20 9.66
C SER A 44 -10.23 -1.43 8.48
N PHE A 45 -10.44 -0.10 8.43
CA PHE A 45 -9.92 0.76 7.38
C PHE A 45 -8.39 0.85 7.42
N ALA A 46 -7.80 0.94 8.62
CA ALA A 46 -6.36 0.95 8.80
C ALA A 46 -5.73 -0.36 8.28
N VAL A 47 -6.26 -1.50 8.73
CA VAL A 47 -5.78 -2.83 8.35
C VAL A 47 -5.93 -3.04 6.85
N ASP A 48 -7.08 -2.71 6.25
CA ASP A 48 -7.31 -2.91 4.83
C ASP A 48 -6.41 -2.05 3.94
N ARG A 49 -6.18 -0.78 4.30
CA ARG A 49 -5.23 0.04 3.55
C ARG A 49 -3.80 -0.45 3.74
N LEU A 50 -3.44 -0.91 4.94
CA LEU A 50 -2.12 -1.48 5.16
C LEU A 50 -1.90 -2.74 4.32
N LYS A 51 -2.92 -3.62 4.21
CA LYS A 51 -2.90 -4.77 3.29
C LYS A 51 -2.61 -4.31 1.87
N LEU A 52 -3.33 -3.28 1.40
CA LEU A 52 -3.15 -2.72 0.06
C LEU A 52 -1.73 -2.20 -0.16
N LEU A 53 -1.18 -1.39 0.74
CA LEU A 53 0.17 -0.83 0.59
C LEU A 53 1.25 -1.93 0.65
N LYS A 54 1.06 -2.98 1.43
CA LYS A 54 1.94 -4.16 1.45
C LYS A 54 1.86 -4.95 0.13
N VAL A 55 0.68 -5.03 -0.50
CA VAL A 55 0.55 -5.59 -1.85
C VAL A 55 1.31 -4.74 -2.87
N VAL A 56 1.18 -3.41 -2.80
CA VAL A 56 1.92 -2.48 -3.69
C VAL A 56 3.42 -2.70 -3.56
N GLU A 57 3.94 -2.82 -2.33
CA GLU A 57 5.35 -3.13 -2.05
C GLU A 57 5.77 -4.46 -2.71
N ASN A 58 5.04 -5.54 -2.43
CA ASN A 58 5.35 -6.88 -2.96
C ASN A 58 5.30 -6.94 -4.48
N LEU A 59 4.31 -6.29 -5.10
CA LEU A 59 4.19 -6.22 -6.55
C LEU A 59 5.29 -5.36 -7.17
N GLY A 60 5.72 -4.29 -6.49
CA GLY A 60 6.81 -3.43 -6.94
C GLY A 60 8.19 -4.10 -6.92
N VAL A 61 8.37 -5.14 -6.10
CA VAL A 61 9.57 -5.99 -6.08
C VAL A 61 9.47 -7.13 -7.10
N SER A 62 8.30 -7.76 -7.23
CA SER A 62 8.13 -8.97 -8.05
C SER A 62 7.80 -8.72 -9.52
N HIS A 63 7.31 -7.53 -9.87
CA HIS A 63 6.92 -7.17 -11.25
C HIS A 63 7.44 -5.78 -11.61
N VAL A 64 7.60 -5.53 -12.91
CA VAL A 64 7.80 -4.17 -13.42
C VAL A 64 6.49 -3.39 -13.29
N ARG A 65 6.53 -2.19 -12.70
CA ARG A 65 5.34 -1.34 -12.41
C ARG A 65 4.46 -1.04 -13.63
N SER A 66 5.04 -1.03 -14.84
CA SER A 66 4.31 -0.80 -16.09
C SER A 66 3.69 -2.07 -16.70
N SER A 67 4.04 -3.26 -16.20
CA SER A 67 3.58 -4.53 -16.77
C SER A 67 2.09 -4.77 -16.54
N ASP A 68 1.46 -5.50 -17.46
CA ASP A 68 0.04 -5.84 -17.33
C ASP A 68 -0.22 -6.83 -16.19
N ALA A 69 0.77 -7.66 -15.85
CA ALA A 69 0.73 -8.51 -14.67
C ALA A 69 0.62 -7.70 -13.37
N TYR A 70 1.41 -6.62 -13.24
CA TYR A 70 1.32 -5.70 -12.10
C TYR A 70 -0.07 -5.07 -12.03
N LYS A 71 -0.55 -4.51 -13.16
CA LYS A 71 -1.85 -3.82 -13.21
C LYS A 71 -3.02 -4.73 -12.85
N THR A 72 -3.04 -5.94 -13.40
CA THR A 72 -4.13 -6.91 -13.20
C THR A 72 -4.19 -7.38 -11.75
N LYS A 73 -3.05 -7.70 -11.15
CA LYS A 73 -2.98 -8.14 -9.75
C LYS A 73 -3.34 -7.02 -8.78
N LEU A 74 -2.86 -5.80 -9.03
CA LEU A 74 -3.20 -4.65 -8.19
C LEU A 74 -4.69 -4.30 -8.29
N GLU A 75 -5.29 -4.35 -9.48
CA GLU A 75 -6.73 -4.15 -9.67
C GLU A 75 -7.54 -5.20 -8.88
N ALA A 76 -7.13 -6.47 -8.93
CA ALA A 76 -7.81 -7.55 -8.23
C ALA A 76 -7.80 -7.34 -6.70
N GLU A 77 -6.68 -6.91 -6.12
CA GLU A 77 -6.59 -6.62 -4.69
C GLU A 77 -7.35 -5.35 -4.29
N LEU A 78 -7.32 -4.29 -5.11
CA LEU A 78 -8.17 -3.10 -4.90
C LEU A 78 -9.65 -3.46 -4.84
N ARG A 79 -10.12 -4.29 -5.78
CA ARG A 79 -11.51 -4.78 -5.84
C ARG A 79 -11.86 -5.62 -4.61
N LYS A 80 -10.98 -6.55 -4.22
CA LYS A 80 -11.18 -7.43 -3.06
C LYS A 80 -11.25 -6.65 -1.74
N LEU A 81 -10.40 -5.63 -1.59
CA LEU A 81 -10.36 -4.76 -0.41
C LEU A 81 -11.39 -3.61 -0.46
N LYS A 82 -12.23 -3.54 -1.52
CA LYS A 82 -13.26 -2.51 -1.71
C LYS A 82 -12.69 -1.08 -1.74
N PHE A 83 -11.56 -0.90 -2.41
CA PHE A 83 -11.01 0.41 -2.75
C PHE A 83 -11.34 0.78 -4.21
N PRO A 84 -11.35 2.07 -4.55
CA PRO A 84 -11.60 2.50 -5.92
C PRO A 84 -10.55 1.90 -6.88
N TYR A 85 -11.01 1.18 -7.89
CA TYR A 85 -10.16 0.50 -8.87
C TYR A 85 -10.33 1.04 -10.30
N ARG A 86 -11.31 1.93 -10.53
CA ARG A 86 -11.50 2.67 -11.77
C ARG A 86 -11.86 4.13 -11.49
N ALA A 87 -11.44 5.01 -12.38
CA ALA A 87 -11.84 6.41 -12.33
C ALA A 87 -13.34 6.53 -12.63
N LEU A 88 -14.08 7.20 -11.73
CA LEU A 88 -15.50 7.54 -11.92
C LEU A 88 -16.47 6.36 -12.09
N ALA A 89 -16.24 5.23 -11.42
CA ALA A 89 -17.31 4.24 -11.29
C ALA A 89 -18.51 4.85 -10.54
N GLU A 90 -19.68 4.88 -11.20
CA GLU A 90 -20.96 5.28 -10.61
C GLU A 90 -21.27 4.40 -9.38
N GLY A 91 -21.64 5.02 -8.27
CA GLY A 91 -21.99 4.30 -7.02
C GLY A 91 -20.81 3.96 -6.09
N ASP A 92 -19.58 4.38 -6.38
CA ASP A 92 -18.38 4.01 -5.60
C ASP A 92 -18.08 4.94 -4.40
N TYR A 93 -19.09 5.65 -3.89
CA TYR A 93 -18.92 6.63 -2.81
C TYR A 93 -18.28 6.03 -1.56
N GLU A 94 -18.75 4.86 -1.12
CA GLU A 94 -18.23 4.19 0.07
C GLU A 94 -16.76 3.78 -0.09
N ALA A 95 -16.33 3.37 -1.29
CA ALA A 95 -14.93 3.05 -1.53
C ALA A 95 -14.05 4.31 -1.51
N ARG A 96 -14.53 5.43 -2.06
CA ARG A 96 -13.82 6.73 -2.00
C ARG A 96 -13.72 7.25 -0.56
N ARG A 97 -14.81 7.14 0.20
CA ARG A 97 -14.85 7.45 1.63
C ARG A 97 -13.85 6.60 2.41
N LYS A 98 -13.87 5.28 2.21
CA LYS A 98 -12.91 4.34 2.82
C LYS A 98 -11.48 4.71 2.44
N ASP A 99 -11.21 4.98 1.17
CA ASP A 99 -9.89 5.37 0.68
C ASP A 99 -9.37 6.65 1.34
N HIS A 100 -10.21 7.68 1.41
CA HIS A 100 -9.86 8.94 2.03
C HIS A 100 -9.55 8.78 3.52
N ILE A 101 -10.47 8.18 4.27
CA ILE A 101 -10.35 8.03 5.72
C ILE A 101 -9.16 7.13 6.07
N SER A 102 -9.04 5.98 5.41
CA SER A 102 -7.95 5.04 5.68
C SER A 102 -6.56 5.64 5.43
N HIS A 103 -6.42 6.54 4.45
CA HIS A 103 -5.17 7.26 4.20
C HIS A 103 -4.78 8.11 5.41
N PHE A 104 -5.71 8.91 5.93
CA PHE A 104 -5.48 9.75 7.10
C PHE A 104 -5.24 8.94 8.38
N ILE A 105 -5.91 7.80 8.54
CA ILE A 105 -5.65 6.90 9.67
C ILE A 105 -4.20 6.40 9.62
N LEU A 106 -3.72 5.92 8.47
CA LEU A 106 -2.34 5.43 8.36
C LEU A 106 -1.29 6.54 8.51
N ARG A 107 -1.61 7.81 8.21
CA ARG A 107 -0.70 8.93 8.52
C ARG A 107 -0.37 8.99 10.01
N LEU A 108 -1.32 8.69 10.91
CA LEU A 108 -1.08 8.68 12.36
C LEU A 108 -0.05 7.61 12.75
N ALA A 109 -0.14 6.42 12.16
CA ALA A 109 0.78 5.31 12.47
C ALA A 109 2.16 5.52 11.83
N TYR A 110 2.20 5.95 10.57
CA TYR A 110 3.44 6.02 9.78
C TYR A 110 4.17 7.37 9.88
N CYS A 111 3.67 8.33 10.65
CA CYS A 111 4.39 9.59 10.92
C CYS A 111 5.43 9.49 12.06
N GLN A 112 5.49 8.37 12.79
CA GLN A 112 6.29 8.25 14.02
C GLN A 112 7.81 8.30 13.77
N SER A 113 8.33 7.48 12.85
CA SER A 113 9.75 7.42 12.51
C SER A 113 10.02 7.81 11.06
N GLU A 114 11.26 8.20 10.74
CA GLU A 114 11.63 8.57 9.38
C GLU A 114 11.50 7.38 8.40
N ASP A 115 11.87 6.17 8.84
CA ASP A 115 11.77 4.97 8.02
C ASP A 115 10.31 4.63 7.68
N LEU A 116 9.40 4.75 8.66
CA LEU A 116 7.97 4.55 8.42
C LEU A 116 7.41 5.61 7.45
N ARG A 117 7.82 6.88 7.59
CA ARG A 117 7.40 7.95 6.67
C ARG A 117 7.89 7.67 5.26
N ARG A 118 9.16 7.28 5.09
CA ARG A 118 9.76 6.95 3.78
C ARG A 118 9.03 5.78 3.13
N TRP A 119 8.77 4.72 3.89
CA TRP A 119 8.03 3.56 3.40
C TRP A 119 6.61 3.92 2.97
N PHE A 120 5.85 4.60 3.82
CA PHE A 120 4.47 5.00 3.54
C PHE A 120 4.39 5.94 2.33
N LEU A 121 5.27 6.95 2.27
CA LEU A 121 5.37 7.87 1.14
C LEU A 121 5.63 7.11 -0.16
N GLN A 122 6.56 6.16 -0.17
CA GLN A 122 6.88 5.37 -1.36
C GLN A 122 5.69 4.55 -1.85
N GLN A 123 5.02 3.81 -0.95
CA GLN A 123 3.89 2.95 -1.36
C GLN A 123 2.67 3.77 -1.80
N GLU A 124 2.39 4.89 -1.13
CA GLU A 124 1.32 5.82 -1.51
C GLU A 124 1.60 6.49 -2.86
N MET A 125 2.85 6.85 -3.14
CA MET A 125 3.24 7.37 -4.45
C MET A 125 3.06 6.33 -5.56
N ASP A 126 3.45 5.08 -5.31
CA ASP A 126 3.28 3.99 -6.29
C ASP A 126 1.80 3.70 -6.55
N LEU A 127 0.95 3.74 -5.51
CA LEU A 127 -0.50 3.61 -5.64
C LEU A 127 -1.11 4.79 -6.41
N PHE A 128 -0.71 6.02 -6.08
CA PHE A 128 -1.16 7.22 -6.78
C PHE A 128 -0.77 7.15 -8.26
N ARG A 129 0.47 6.79 -8.58
CA ARG A 129 0.97 6.61 -9.95
C ARG A 129 0.12 5.62 -10.73
N TYR A 130 -0.19 4.47 -10.14
CA TYR A 130 -1.05 3.48 -10.77
C TYR A 130 -2.41 4.07 -11.12
N ARG A 131 -3.07 4.75 -10.17
CA ARG A 131 -4.40 5.34 -10.39
C ARG A 131 -4.38 6.48 -11.39
N PHE A 132 -3.35 7.32 -11.37
CA PHE A 132 -3.17 8.42 -12.31
C PHE A 132 -3.00 7.89 -13.75
N ASN A 133 -2.20 6.83 -13.93
CA ASN A 133 -1.98 6.21 -15.24
C ASN A 133 -3.21 5.47 -15.82
N GLN A 134 -4.28 5.31 -15.04
CA GLN A 134 -5.55 4.77 -15.51
C GLN A 134 -6.54 5.86 -15.96
N LEU A 135 -6.23 7.13 -15.73
CA LEU A 135 -7.08 8.23 -16.17
C LEU A 135 -7.01 8.39 -17.69
N THR A 136 -8.14 8.74 -18.30
CA THR A 136 -8.16 9.26 -19.67
C THR A 136 -7.66 10.70 -19.69
N ASP A 137 -7.17 11.16 -20.83
CA ASP A 137 -6.62 12.52 -20.98
C ASP A 137 -7.60 13.61 -20.52
N SER A 138 -8.89 13.43 -20.80
CA SER A 138 -9.97 14.34 -20.37
C SER A 138 -10.17 14.38 -18.85
N LEU A 139 -10.03 13.25 -18.16
CA LEU A 139 -10.14 13.17 -16.70
C LEU A 139 -8.90 13.70 -16.02
N MET A 140 -7.74 13.50 -16.66
CA MET A 140 -6.48 14.03 -16.19
C MET A 140 -6.49 15.56 -16.21
N GLN A 141 -6.99 16.19 -17.28
CA GLN A 141 -7.15 17.65 -17.35
C GLN A 141 -8.08 18.18 -16.26
N LYS A 142 -9.27 17.59 -16.08
CA LYS A 142 -10.19 17.96 -14.98
C LYS A 142 -9.54 17.81 -13.60
N PHE A 143 -8.73 16.79 -13.40
CA PHE A 143 -8.01 16.58 -12.15
C PHE A 143 -6.92 17.64 -11.93
N LEU A 144 -6.17 18.00 -12.97
CA LEU A 144 -5.16 19.06 -12.91
C LEU A 144 -5.79 20.41 -12.56
N GLU A 145 -6.94 20.73 -13.15
CA GLU A 145 -7.72 21.94 -12.82
C GLU A 145 -8.19 21.92 -11.36
N HIS A 146 -8.73 20.79 -10.89
CA HIS A 146 -9.21 20.63 -9.51
C HIS A 146 -8.09 20.78 -8.46
N VAL A 147 -6.87 20.33 -8.78
CA VAL A 147 -5.72 20.42 -7.87
C VAL A 147 -5.00 21.78 -7.95
N HIS A 148 -5.51 22.70 -8.78
CA HIS A 148 -4.90 23.99 -9.10
C HIS A 148 -3.50 23.86 -9.71
N LEU A 149 -3.31 22.86 -10.56
CA LEU A 149 -2.11 22.61 -11.36
C LEU A 149 -2.41 22.76 -12.86
N SER A 150 -3.08 23.85 -13.21
CA SER A 150 -3.33 24.19 -14.61
C SER A 150 -2.06 24.78 -15.23
N TYR A 151 -1.41 24.01 -16.08
CA TYR A 151 -0.31 24.48 -16.91
C TYR A 151 -0.83 24.95 -18.26
N GLU A 152 -0.27 26.04 -18.77
CA GLU A 152 -0.62 26.56 -20.08
C GLU A 152 -0.05 25.66 -21.18
N ALA A 153 -0.92 25.17 -22.07
CA ALA A 153 -0.49 24.50 -23.28
C ALA A 153 0.14 25.54 -24.24
N ILE A 154 1.26 25.17 -24.87
CA ILE A 154 1.90 26.06 -25.83
C ILE A 154 1.08 26.14 -27.13
N GLY A 155 1.01 27.33 -27.73
CA GLY A 155 0.42 27.52 -29.05
C GLY A 155 1.22 26.81 -30.15
N GLU A 156 0.56 26.51 -31.27
CA GLU A 156 1.19 25.82 -32.41
C GLU A 156 2.37 26.61 -33.01
N ASP A 157 2.28 27.94 -33.01
CA ASP A 157 3.34 28.82 -33.53
C ASP A 157 4.64 28.66 -32.74
N LEU A 158 4.57 28.79 -31.40
CA LEU A 158 5.71 28.62 -30.50
C LEU A 158 6.25 27.18 -30.55
N LYS A 159 5.36 26.20 -30.70
CA LYS A 159 5.73 24.80 -30.83
C LYS A 159 6.50 24.53 -32.13
N ASN A 160 6.12 25.17 -33.23
CA ASN A 160 6.81 25.04 -34.51
C ASN A 160 8.17 25.75 -34.48
N GLU A 161 8.26 26.91 -33.84
CA GLU A 161 9.54 27.63 -33.62
C GLU A 161 10.53 26.77 -32.83
N LEU A 162 10.07 26.18 -31.72
CA LEU A 162 10.92 25.40 -30.81
C LEU A 162 11.03 23.92 -31.20
N ALA A 163 10.49 23.49 -32.35
CA ALA A 163 10.32 22.07 -32.67
C ALA A 163 11.65 21.28 -32.66
N ASN A 164 12.72 21.88 -33.20
CA ASN A 164 14.06 21.27 -33.19
C ASN A 164 14.58 21.10 -31.76
N GLU A 165 14.49 22.15 -30.94
CA GLU A 165 14.98 22.15 -29.56
C GLU A 165 14.20 21.18 -28.67
N LEU A 166 12.88 21.12 -28.85
CA LEU A 166 12.00 20.16 -28.18
C LEU A 166 12.35 18.71 -28.55
N SER A 167 12.65 18.45 -29.82
CA SER A 167 13.03 17.12 -30.30
C SER A 167 14.39 16.66 -29.75
N VAL A 168 15.37 17.57 -29.66
CA VAL A 168 16.71 17.26 -29.16
C VAL A 168 16.70 17.07 -27.65
N SER A 169 15.91 17.87 -26.92
CA SER A 169 15.89 17.87 -25.46
C SER A 169 15.01 16.78 -24.85
N THR A 170 14.11 16.17 -25.64
CA THR A 170 13.16 15.16 -25.16
C THR A 170 13.54 13.76 -25.68
N PRO A 171 14.02 12.84 -24.83
CA PRO A 171 14.44 11.50 -25.26
C PRO A 171 13.32 10.73 -25.96
N GLY A 172 13.62 10.16 -27.14
CA GLY A 172 12.69 9.32 -27.89
C GLY A 172 11.64 10.07 -28.73
N PHE A 173 11.72 11.41 -28.78
CA PHE A 173 10.90 12.24 -29.64
C PHE A 173 11.63 12.54 -30.96
N SER A 174 10.91 12.39 -32.07
CA SER A 174 11.32 12.88 -33.39
C SER A 174 10.46 14.10 -33.75
N LEU A 175 10.89 14.90 -34.74
CA LEU A 175 10.16 16.08 -35.21
C LEU A 175 8.65 15.82 -35.48
N PRO A 176 8.24 14.71 -36.12
CA PRO A 176 6.82 14.38 -36.28
C PRO A 176 6.09 14.17 -34.96
N LYS A 177 6.71 13.44 -34.02
CA LYS A 177 6.12 13.17 -32.69
C LYS A 177 5.98 14.43 -31.85
N VAL A 178 6.88 15.38 -32.00
CA VAL A 178 6.76 16.69 -31.35
C VAL A 178 5.50 17.39 -31.84
N LYS A 179 5.21 17.37 -33.15
CA LYS A 179 4.00 18.00 -33.72
C LYS A 179 2.70 17.35 -33.25
N GLU A 180 2.68 16.03 -33.03
CA GLU A 180 1.49 15.30 -32.57
C GLU A 180 1.19 15.51 -31.07
N GLN A 181 2.22 15.65 -30.22
CA GLN A 181 2.06 15.72 -28.76
C GLN A 181 1.81 17.14 -28.26
N MET A 182 0.97 17.29 -27.24
CA MET A 182 0.81 18.56 -26.53
C MET A 182 1.99 18.80 -25.59
N PHE A 183 2.43 20.05 -25.50
CA PHE A 183 3.48 20.50 -24.59
C PHE A 183 2.93 21.58 -23.67
N TYR A 184 3.36 21.53 -22.42
CA TYR A 184 2.97 22.46 -21.36
C TYR A 184 4.16 23.32 -20.96
N LYS A 185 3.89 24.60 -20.74
CA LYS A 185 4.83 25.53 -20.14
C LYS A 185 4.73 25.43 -18.62
N VAL A 186 5.81 24.97 -17.99
CA VAL A 186 5.87 24.69 -16.55
C VAL A 186 6.99 25.53 -15.92
N GLY A 187 6.75 26.08 -14.73
CA GLY A 187 7.80 26.81 -14.00
C GLY A 187 8.96 25.88 -13.65
N LEU A 188 10.21 26.36 -13.74
CA LEU A 188 11.39 25.51 -13.54
C LEU A 188 11.38 24.78 -12.18
N ALA A 189 10.89 25.43 -11.12
CA ALA A 189 10.80 24.85 -9.77
C ALA A 189 9.94 23.56 -9.70
N ASP A 190 8.93 23.43 -10.57
CA ASP A 190 8.03 22.28 -10.58
C ASP A 190 8.57 21.11 -11.43
N ALA A 191 9.47 21.40 -12.39
CA ALA A 191 10.02 20.44 -13.34
C ALA A 191 11.44 19.93 -12.98
N VAL A 192 11.86 20.06 -11.72
CA VAL A 192 13.23 19.73 -11.24
C VAL A 192 13.71 18.35 -11.65
N ASP A 193 12.88 17.32 -11.45
CA ASP A 193 13.25 15.95 -11.76
C ASP A 193 13.43 15.70 -13.27
N LEU A 194 12.72 16.47 -14.11
CA LEU A 194 12.78 16.34 -15.56
C LEU A 194 14.01 17.03 -16.14
N PHE A 195 14.29 18.28 -15.73
CA PHE A 195 15.41 19.00 -16.30
C PHE A 195 16.77 18.55 -15.75
N ARG A 196 16.84 18.10 -14.49
CA ARG A 196 18.06 17.50 -13.92
C ARG A 196 18.50 16.27 -14.72
N ALA A 197 17.52 15.52 -15.24
CA ALA A 197 17.76 14.35 -16.08
C ALA A 197 17.98 14.72 -17.57
N ARG A 198 17.96 16.01 -17.94
CA ARG A 198 18.02 16.51 -19.33
C ARG A 198 16.95 15.87 -20.22
N ARG A 199 15.72 15.78 -19.72
CA ARG A 199 14.57 15.18 -20.43
C ARG A 199 13.57 16.18 -21.00
N VAL A 200 13.78 17.47 -20.75
CA VAL A 200 12.89 18.56 -21.17
C VAL A 200 13.71 19.77 -21.62
N PHE A 201 13.13 20.55 -22.52
CA PHE A 201 13.71 21.81 -22.97
C PHE A 201 13.45 22.92 -21.95
N ILE A 202 14.41 23.84 -21.78
CA ILE A 202 14.31 24.97 -20.85
C ILE A 202 14.62 26.26 -21.61
N LYS A 203 13.76 27.27 -21.47
CA LYS A 203 13.97 28.62 -22.00
C LYS A 203 13.32 29.64 -21.06
N ASP A 204 14.02 30.75 -20.79
CA ASP A 204 13.53 31.90 -20.01
C ASP A 204 12.92 31.54 -18.63
N GLY A 205 13.49 30.55 -17.93
CA GLY A 205 13.00 30.11 -16.62
C GLY A 205 11.79 29.18 -16.65
N PHE A 206 11.40 28.71 -17.82
CA PHE A 206 10.32 27.74 -18.02
C PHE A 206 10.83 26.45 -18.64
N ALA A 207 10.25 25.33 -18.20
CA ALA A 207 10.44 24.01 -18.81
C ALA A 207 9.24 23.68 -19.71
N TYR A 208 9.55 23.13 -20.89
CA TYR A 208 8.55 22.72 -21.87
C TYR A 208 8.39 21.20 -21.80
N VAL A 209 7.27 20.77 -21.22
CA VAL A 209 7.07 19.38 -20.80
C VAL A 209 6.00 18.72 -21.67
N PRO A 210 6.29 17.58 -22.32
CA PRO A 210 5.28 16.87 -23.09
C PRO A 210 4.20 16.30 -22.17
N PHE A 211 2.97 16.16 -22.67
CA PHE A 211 1.85 15.60 -21.93
C PHE A 211 2.18 14.24 -21.28
N LYS A 212 3.00 13.42 -21.93
CA LYS A 212 3.43 12.11 -21.39
C LYS A 212 4.26 12.17 -20.11
N GLU A 213 4.91 13.29 -19.80
CA GLU A 213 5.79 13.47 -18.63
C GLU A 213 5.12 14.31 -17.52
N ILE A 214 3.86 14.70 -17.72
CA ILE A 214 3.12 15.48 -16.71
C ILE A 214 2.87 14.67 -15.44
N ASP A 215 2.83 13.34 -15.55
CA ASP A 215 2.71 12.41 -14.42
C ASP A 215 3.83 12.64 -13.39
N MET A 216 5.07 12.88 -13.85
CA MET A 216 6.21 13.15 -12.98
C MET A 216 6.03 14.43 -12.16
N ILE A 217 5.50 15.49 -12.76
CA ILE A 217 5.27 16.77 -12.06
C ILE A 217 4.19 16.60 -10.99
N VAL A 218 3.07 15.97 -11.35
CA VAL A 218 1.95 15.70 -10.43
C VAL A 218 2.41 14.81 -9.27
N LEU A 219 3.17 13.76 -9.56
CA LEU A 219 3.74 12.86 -8.54
C LEU A 219 4.68 13.59 -7.58
N ASN A 220 5.52 14.49 -8.08
CA ASN A 220 6.42 15.28 -7.25
C ASN A 220 5.64 16.24 -6.32
N HIS A 221 4.62 16.91 -6.86
CA HIS A 221 3.71 17.75 -6.08
C HIS A 221 3.00 16.98 -4.97
N TYR A 222 2.47 15.80 -5.30
CA TYR A 222 1.85 14.91 -4.32
C TYR A 222 2.85 14.50 -3.24
N ARG A 223 4.07 14.11 -3.62
CA ARG A 223 5.15 13.74 -2.69
C ARG A 223 5.49 14.86 -1.70
N ILE A 224 5.68 16.08 -2.20
CA ILE A 224 6.03 17.25 -1.37
C ILE A 224 4.90 17.54 -0.37
N LYS A 225 3.65 17.57 -0.84
CA LYS A 225 2.48 17.84 0.01
C LYS A 225 2.29 16.74 1.07
N LEU A 226 2.41 15.47 0.69
CA LEU A 226 2.28 14.34 1.62
C LEU A 226 3.42 14.31 2.65
N SER A 227 4.65 14.55 2.22
CA SER A 227 5.81 14.63 3.13
C SER A 227 5.64 15.74 4.17
N LYS A 228 5.21 16.92 3.74
CA LYS A 228 4.89 18.05 4.63
C LYS A 228 3.75 17.70 5.60
N ALA A 229 2.69 17.06 5.10
CA ALA A 229 1.57 16.64 5.93
C ALA A 229 1.99 15.65 7.02
N LEU A 230 2.79 14.63 6.69
CA LEU A 230 3.33 13.66 7.66
C LEU A 230 4.18 14.33 8.75
N ALA A 231 4.98 15.33 8.38
CA ALA A 231 5.78 16.09 9.34
C ALA A 231 4.91 16.91 10.30
N LEU A 232 3.82 17.52 9.81
CA LEU A 232 2.86 18.23 10.64
C LEU A 232 2.08 17.26 11.54
N THR A 233 1.63 16.12 11.02
CA THR A 233 0.96 15.08 11.82
C THR A 233 1.84 14.58 12.94
N ALA A 234 3.13 14.33 12.69
CA ALA A 234 4.09 13.90 13.70
C ALA A 234 4.23 14.91 14.85
N ARG A 235 4.22 16.22 14.54
CA ARG A 235 4.31 17.29 15.56
C ARG A 235 3.07 17.33 16.47
N SER A 236 1.90 17.04 15.91
CA SER A 236 0.63 17.03 16.65
C SER A 236 0.30 15.66 17.26
N LEU A 237 1.08 14.62 16.98
CA LEU A 237 0.81 13.26 17.47
C LEU A 237 0.76 13.13 19.01
N PRO A 238 1.60 13.83 19.81
CA PRO A 238 1.58 13.69 21.27
C PRO A 238 0.23 13.99 21.94
N SER A 239 -0.59 14.89 21.37
CA SER A 239 -1.92 15.18 21.92
C SER A 239 -2.94 14.06 21.64
N ILE A 240 -2.67 13.21 20.65
CA ILE A 240 -3.49 12.05 20.30
C ILE A 240 -3.01 10.81 21.08
N GLN A 241 -1.72 10.76 21.40
CA GLN A 241 -1.10 9.67 22.16
C GLN A 241 -1.63 9.53 23.59
N SER A 242 -2.30 10.53 24.15
CA SER A 242 -3.00 10.40 25.43
C SER A 242 -4.25 9.52 25.36
N ASP A 243 -4.76 9.21 24.15
CA ASP A 243 -5.93 8.35 23.98
C ASP A 243 -5.53 6.86 23.99
N GLU A 244 -5.93 6.15 25.06
CA GLU A 244 -5.65 4.73 25.24
C GLU A 244 -6.24 3.83 24.14
N ARG A 245 -7.27 4.29 23.42
CA ARG A 245 -7.92 3.49 22.37
C ARG A 245 -7.07 3.41 21.11
N LEU A 246 -6.34 4.49 20.80
CA LEU A 246 -5.56 4.62 19.57
C LEU A 246 -4.14 4.08 19.74
N GLN A 247 -3.58 4.17 20.94
CA GLN A 247 -2.21 3.77 21.24
C GLN A 247 -1.85 2.34 20.81
N PRO A 248 -2.61 1.29 21.21
CA PRO A 248 -2.30 -0.07 20.80
C PRO A 248 -2.37 -0.21 19.28
N LEU A 249 -3.37 0.39 18.65
CA LEU A 249 -3.58 0.26 17.22
C LEU A 249 -2.44 0.91 16.43
N LEU A 250 -2.02 2.13 16.78
CA LEU A 250 -0.94 2.83 16.10
C LEU A 250 0.41 2.12 16.25
N ASN A 251 0.69 1.56 17.43
CA ASN A 251 1.95 0.84 17.70
C ASN A 251 1.96 -0.55 17.04
N HIS A 252 0.82 -1.22 16.96
CA HIS A 252 0.74 -2.52 16.31
C HIS A 252 0.75 -2.39 14.79
N LEU A 253 0.12 -1.39 14.18
CA LEU A 253 0.02 -1.27 12.71
C LEU A 253 1.37 -1.27 11.97
N SER A 254 2.44 -0.76 12.57
CA SER A 254 3.78 -0.75 11.96
C SER A 254 4.50 -2.11 12.04
N HIS A 255 4.18 -2.92 13.06
CA HIS A 255 4.79 -4.23 13.32
C HIS A 255 3.88 -5.42 12.99
N SER A 256 2.60 -5.15 12.69
CA SER A 256 1.59 -6.16 12.42
C SER A 256 1.92 -6.98 11.18
N TYR A 257 1.89 -8.30 11.34
CA TYR A 257 1.94 -9.22 10.22
C TYR A 257 0.58 -9.23 9.51
N VAL A 258 0.57 -8.78 8.27
CA VAL A 258 -0.65 -8.63 7.44
C VAL A 258 -0.85 -9.83 6.51
N GLY A 259 0.03 -10.83 6.59
CA GLY A 259 -0.07 -12.05 5.81
C GLY A 259 -1.17 -12.98 6.31
N PRO A 260 -1.27 -14.19 5.74
CA PRO A 260 -2.29 -15.16 6.13
C PRO A 260 -2.20 -15.46 7.63
N ASP A 261 -3.33 -15.41 8.33
CA ASP A 261 -3.37 -15.86 9.72
C ASP A 261 -3.27 -17.40 9.75
N TYR A 262 -2.11 -17.90 10.18
CA TYR A 262 -1.83 -19.32 10.33
C TYR A 262 -2.19 -19.84 11.74
N SER A 263 -2.75 -18.99 12.62
CA SER A 263 -3.25 -19.44 13.93
C SER A 263 -4.53 -20.27 13.79
N ILE A 264 -5.31 -20.02 12.73
CA ILE A 264 -6.49 -20.79 12.39
C ILE A 264 -6.03 -22.09 11.73
N GLN A 265 -6.20 -23.21 12.43
CA GLN A 265 -6.05 -24.55 11.86
C GLN A 265 -7.03 -24.70 10.70
N LYS A 266 -6.57 -24.41 9.49
CA LYS A 266 -7.20 -24.98 8.30
C LYS A 266 -6.96 -26.48 8.37
N ASN A 267 -7.95 -27.29 8.01
CA ASN A 267 -7.81 -28.75 7.92
C ASN A 267 -6.77 -29.12 6.85
N THR A 268 -5.49 -28.94 7.17
CA THR A 268 -4.34 -29.41 6.40
C THR A 268 -4.08 -30.85 6.81
N GLY A 269 -3.83 -31.72 5.82
CA GLY A 269 -3.74 -33.16 6.01
C GLY A 269 -2.82 -33.59 7.16
N LYS A 270 -3.10 -34.77 7.73
CA LYS A 270 -2.29 -35.35 8.81
C LYS A 270 -0.93 -35.75 8.27
N ILE A 271 0.14 -35.18 8.83
CA ILE A 271 1.53 -35.57 8.55
C ILE A 271 1.95 -36.64 9.55
N SER A 272 2.59 -37.71 9.09
CA SER A 272 3.18 -38.71 10.00
C SER A 272 4.58 -38.28 10.45
N LEU A 273 4.97 -38.74 11.64
CA LEU A 273 6.30 -38.50 12.23
C LEU A 273 7.47 -38.86 11.29
N GLU A 274 7.33 -39.96 10.55
CA GLU A 274 8.34 -40.50 9.64
C GLU A 274 8.55 -39.62 8.40
N GLN A 275 7.54 -38.85 8.01
CA GLN A 275 7.60 -37.98 6.83
C GLN A 275 8.36 -36.67 7.11
N ILE A 276 8.55 -36.30 8.37
CA ILE A 276 9.13 -35.00 8.76
C ILE A 276 10.52 -34.82 8.14
N ASP A 277 11.37 -35.84 8.17
CA ASP A 277 12.74 -35.74 7.64
C ASP A 277 12.75 -35.49 6.13
N ALA A 278 11.90 -36.21 5.39
CA ALA A 278 11.76 -36.02 3.94
C ALA A 278 11.15 -34.65 3.58
N LEU A 279 10.15 -34.20 4.35
CA LEU A 279 9.52 -32.90 4.18
C LEU A 279 10.46 -31.74 4.54
N SER A 280 11.40 -31.96 5.46
CA SER A 280 12.38 -30.94 5.85
C SER A 280 13.25 -30.47 4.68
N VAL A 281 13.56 -31.38 3.75
CA VAL A 281 14.39 -31.08 2.58
C VAL A 281 13.55 -30.50 1.44
N LYS A 282 12.37 -31.08 1.18
CA LYS A 282 11.55 -30.77 0.00
C LYS A 282 10.59 -29.61 0.18
N SER A 283 10.12 -29.37 1.41
CA SER A 283 8.94 -28.53 1.64
C SER A 283 9.16 -27.47 2.72
N PHE A 284 10.04 -27.68 3.69
CA PHE A 284 10.22 -26.70 4.76
C PHE A 284 10.93 -25.44 4.24
N PRO A 285 10.49 -24.25 4.70
CA PRO A 285 11.24 -23.04 4.45
C PRO A 285 12.61 -23.12 5.15
N LEU A 286 13.58 -22.34 4.65
CA LEU A 286 14.98 -22.40 5.09
C LEU A 286 15.15 -22.29 6.62
N CYS A 287 14.36 -21.43 7.28
CA CYS A 287 14.40 -21.26 8.73
C CYS A 287 14.03 -22.56 9.48
N MET A 288 12.97 -23.25 9.06
CA MET A 288 12.53 -24.50 9.69
C MET A 288 13.43 -25.66 9.31
N ARG A 289 13.98 -25.66 8.09
CA ARG A 289 15.00 -26.63 7.67
C ARG A 289 16.27 -26.53 8.51
N GLN A 290 16.71 -25.31 8.82
CA GLN A 290 17.87 -25.09 9.68
C GLN A 290 17.60 -25.55 11.11
N LEU A 291 16.42 -25.26 11.66
CA LEU A 291 16.03 -25.73 13.00
C LEU A 291 15.92 -27.25 13.05
N HIS A 292 15.33 -27.88 12.03
CA HIS A 292 15.23 -29.32 11.92
C HIS A 292 16.63 -29.97 11.85
N ARG A 293 17.52 -29.44 11.01
CA ARG A 293 18.91 -29.92 10.92
C ARG A 293 19.65 -29.75 12.25
N ALA A 294 19.59 -28.58 12.87
CA ALA A 294 20.23 -28.33 14.15
C ALA A 294 19.70 -29.25 15.25
N LEU A 295 18.41 -29.53 15.24
CA LEU A 295 17.79 -30.49 16.17
C LEU A 295 18.31 -31.91 15.93
N ARG A 296 18.40 -32.37 14.67
CA ARG A 296 18.91 -33.71 14.34
C ARG A 296 20.42 -33.86 14.60
N ASP A 297 21.20 -32.80 14.39
CA ASP A 297 22.65 -32.81 14.56
C ASP A 297 23.07 -32.71 16.04
N SER A 298 22.40 -31.87 16.83
CA SER A 298 22.76 -31.61 18.23
C SER A 298 21.85 -32.28 19.25
N HIS A 299 20.78 -32.94 18.79
CA HIS A 299 19.74 -33.57 19.61
C HIS A 299 19.14 -32.63 20.66
N HIS A 300 19.18 -31.32 20.39
CA HIS A 300 18.69 -30.27 21.27
C HIS A 300 18.40 -28.99 20.48
N LEU A 301 17.45 -28.18 20.98
CA LEU A 301 17.24 -26.81 20.51
C LEU A 301 17.10 -25.88 21.70
N ARG A 302 17.61 -24.65 21.59
CA ARG A 302 17.40 -23.59 22.60
C ARG A 302 15.92 -23.23 22.70
N HIS A 303 15.51 -22.58 23.80
CA HIS A 303 14.11 -22.23 24.09
C HIS A 303 13.37 -21.59 22.90
N GLY A 304 13.93 -20.53 22.30
CA GLY A 304 13.31 -19.87 21.15
C GLY A 304 13.17 -20.78 19.93
N GLY A 305 14.16 -21.63 19.67
CA GLY A 305 14.12 -22.62 18.58
C GLY A 305 13.05 -23.70 18.81
N ARG A 306 12.88 -24.17 20.05
CA ARG A 306 11.81 -25.12 20.41
C ARG A 306 10.43 -24.51 20.22
N MET A 307 10.24 -23.26 20.66
CA MET A 307 8.97 -22.56 20.50
C MET A 307 8.63 -22.37 19.01
N GLN A 308 9.57 -21.82 18.24
CA GLN A 308 9.38 -21.55 16.82
C GLN A 308 9.11 -22.83 16.02
N TYR A 309 9.94 -23.86 16.22
CA TYR A 309 9.82 -25.11 15.49
C TYR A 309 8.58 -25.91 15.94
N GLY A 310 8.29 -25.94 17.25
CA GLY A 310 7.11 -26.62 17.78
C GLY A 310 5.80 -26.02 17.28
N LEU A 311 5.68 -24.69 17.25
CA LEU A 311 4.51 -24.01 16.68
C LEU A 311 4.38 -24.27 15.18
N PHE A 312 5.49 -24.31 14.44
CA PHE A 312 5.49 -24.68 13.03
C PHE A 312 5.00 -26.12 12.80
N LEU A 313 5.52 -27.09 13.57
CA LEU A 313 5.10 -28.50 13.50
C LEU A 313 3.61 -28.66 13.81
N LYS A 314 3.09 -27.95 14.81
CA LYS A 314 1.65 -27.86 15.09
C LYS A 314 0.88 -27.28 13.90
N GLY A 315 1.41 -26.23 13.27
CA GLY A 315 0.79 -25.55 12.13
C GLY A 315 0.69 -26.42 10.87
N ILE A 316 1.66 -27.32 10.65
CA ILE A 316 1.62 -28.28 9.52
C ILE A 316 0.78 -29.53 9.83
N GLY A 317 0.20 -29.64 11.03
CA GLY A 317 -0.77 -30.68 11.38
C GLY A 317 -0.25 -31.81 12.27
N LEU A 318 0.91 -31.65 12.93
CA LEU A 318 1.40 -32.63 13.89
C LEU A 318 0.51 -32.63 15.16
N THR A 319 0.06 -33.81 15.59
CA THR A 319 -0.77 -33.91 16.81
C THR A 319 0.06 -33.69 18.07
N LEU A 320 -0.61 -33.41 19.20
CA LEU A 320 0.07 -33.27 20.48
C LEU A 320 0.87 -34.53 20.85
N GLU A 321 0.26 -35.70 20.67
CA GLU A 321 0.90 -37.00 20.96
C GLU A 321 2.15 -37.20 20.09
N GLN A 322 2.05 -36.95 18.78
CA GLN A 322 3.17 -37.06 17.85
C GLN A 322 4.26 -36.03 18.16
N ALA A 323 3.90 -34.82 18.59
CA ALA A 323 4.86 -33.80 18.97
C ALA A 323 5.62 -34.22 20.23
N LEU A 324 4.93 -34.73 21.26
CA LEU A 324 5.58 -35.24 22.47
C LEU A 324 6.52 -36.41 22.15
N GLU A 325 6.07 -37.34 21.32
CA GLU A 325 6.88 -38.45 20.86
C GLU A 325 8.12 -37.98 20.07
N PHE A 326 7.95 -37.01 19.16
CA PHE A 326 9.03 -36.41 18.38
C PHE A 326 10.11 -35.82 19.29
N TRP A 327 9.73 -34.92 20.20
CA TRP A 327 10.67 -34.24 21.08
C TRP A 327 11.32 -35.21 22.08
N LYS A 328 10.55 -36.15 22.63
CA LYS A 328 11.09 -37.16 23.55
C LYS A 328 12.11 -38.06 22.87
N LYS A 329 11.79 -38.60 21.70
CA LYS A 329 12.73 -39.44 20.92
C LYS A 329 14.02 -38.70 20.58
N GLU A 330 13.93 -37.42 20.27
CA GLU A 330 15.10 -36.63 19.88
C GLU A 330 15.96 -36.20 21.08
N PHE A 331 15.36 -35.77 22.19
CA PHE A 331 16.13 -35.36 23.37
C PHE A 331 16.78 -36.52 24.13
N ILE A 332 16.18 -37.71 24.11
CA ILE A 332 16.81 -38.91 24.68
C ILE A 332 18.14 -39.23 23.96
N ARG A 333 18.23 -38.99 22.63
CA ARG A 333 19.49 -39.13 21.88
C ARG A 333 20.55 -38.13 22.33
N GLY A 334 20.13 -36.97 22.84
CA GLY A 334 20.97 -35.91 23.38
C GLY A 334 21.44 -36.13 24.83
N LYS A 335 21.29 -37.33 25.39
CA LYS A 335 21.61 -37.70 26.78
C LYS A 335 20.71 -37.01 27.84
N VAL A 336 19.51 -36.58 27.47
CA VAL A 336 18.48 -36.18 28.44
C VAL A 336 17.84 -37.45 29.01
N ASP A 337 17.67 -37.48 30.33
CA ASP A 337 17.03 -38.61 31.03
C ASP A 337 15.57 -38.75 30.60
N ALA A 338 15.07 -39.98 30.42
CA ALA A 338 13.76 -40.23 29.81
C ALA A 338 12.57 -39.78 30.70
N ASP A 339 12.84 -39.57 31.98
CA ASP A 339 11.91 -39.09 33.01
C ASP A 339 11.99 -37.56 33.25
N LYS A 340 12.90 -36.86 32.53
CA LYS A 340 13.04 -35.40 32.53
C LYS A 340 12.62 -34.79 31.20
#